data_AF-A0A401SGL6-F1
#
_entry.id   AF-A0A401SGL6-F1
#
_cell.length_a   1.000
_cell.length_b   1.000
_cell.length_c   1.000
_cell.angle_alpha   90.00
_cell.angle_beta   90.00
_cell.angle_gamma   90.00
#
_symmetry.space_group_name_H-M   'P 1'
#
loop_
_entity.id
_entity.type
_entity.pdbx_description
1 polymer ?
#
loop_
_entity_poly.entity_id
_entity_poly.type
_entity_poly.pdbx_seq_one_letter_code
_entity_poly.pdbx_strand_id
1 'polypeptide(L)'
;MGLHACIPLSYSPVLQVTISLGKVELSVGESKFFTCTVIGEPVSIEWYSPDGQKVVSNERVVVQTEGIRSRLTIYNANEEDAGIYQCQVFDVNGKSQEATILVEIYKKLTFHEIKSPQEFREGDDAVVICEVNSSPAPIVTWLHNNRDIITELSDKFTMIDNNSLKIQRISKKNEGIYRCEGRVEARGEIDFRDISVIVNGYKKNKVTQYNCTPDDSVQRLEISSNLSWLDPERAAEMKS
;
A
#
# COMPACT_ATOMS: atom_id res chain seq x y z
N MET A 1 33.44 75.35 20.47
CA MET A 1 33.86 74.27 19.56
C MET A 1 32.93 73.10 19.80
N GLY A 2 32.07 72.77 18.83
CA GLY A 2 30.96 71.83 19.00
C GLY A 2 31.43 70.38 19.10
N LEU A 3 30.87 69.65 20.05
CA LEU A 3 30.99 68.20 20.16
C LEU A 3 30.06 67.56 19.12
N HIS A 4 30.62 67.08 18.02
CA HIS A 4 29.90 66.20 17.10
C HIS A 4 29.82 64.81 17.73
N ALA A 5 28.64 64.46 18.25
CA ALA A 5 28.33 63.09 18.63
C ALA A 5 28.20 62.25 17.35
N CYS A 6 29.11 61.29 17.15
CA CYS A 6 28.90 60.20 16.21
C CYS A 6 27.80 59.30 16.76
N ILE A 7 26.62 59.33 16.14
CA ILE A 7 25.58 58.32 16.38
C ILE A 7 26.07 57.03 15.72
N PRO A 8 26.25 55.92 16.47
CA PRO A 8 26.56 54.64 15.85
C PRO A 8 25.37 54.25 14.96
N LEU A 9 25.66 53.92 13.69
CA LEU A 9 24.67 53.33 12.79
C LEU A 9 24.14 52.05 13.46
N SER A 10 22.92 52.13 13.98
CA SER A 10 22.17 50.99 14.51
C SER A 10 21.99 49.98 13.39
N TYR A 11 22.87 48.98 13.32
CA TYR A 11 22.74 47.88 12.38
C TYR A 11 21.60 46.98 12.86
N SER A 12 20.37 47.33 12.47
CA SER A 12 19.22 46.46 12.71
C SER A 12 19.44 45.19 11.91
N PRO A 13 19.43 43.99 12.53
CA PRO A 13 19.63 42.75 11.80
C PRO A 13 18.57 42.62 10.72
N VAL A 14 19.00 42.30 9.50
CA VAL A 14 18.10 41.98 8.38
C VAL A 14 17.31 40.74 8.77
N LEU A 15 15.99 40.77 8.56
CA LEU A 15 15.12 39.62 8.80
C LEU A 15 15.63 38.43 7.98
N GLN A 16 15.89 37.31 8.65
CA GLN A 16 16.20 36.04 7.98
C GLN A 16 15.34 34.94 8.58
N VAL A 17 14.88 34.04 7.73
CA VAL A 17 14.03 32.92 8.13
C VAL A 17 14.64 31.62 7.65
N THR A 18 14.57 30.60 8.51
CA THR A 18 15.09 29.26 8.22
C THR A 18 14.12 28.22 8.72
N ILE A 19 13.97 27.13 7.96
CA ILE A 19 13.35 25.90 8.43
C ILE A 19 14.45 24.86 8.57
N SER A 20 14.36 24.03 9.61
CA SER A 20 15.40 23.05 9.95
C SER A 20 15.69 22.01 8.84
N LEU A 21 14.76 21.82 7.89
CA LEU A 21 14.81 20.79 6.84
C LEU A 21 14.26 21.38 5.53
N GLY A 22 14.90 21.10 4.40
CA GLY A 22 14.39 21.51 3.07
C GLY A 22 13.39 20.51 2.46
N LYS A 23 13.50 19.23 2.84
CA LYS A 23 12.59 18.15 2.44
C LYS A 23 12.42 17.16 3.60
N VAL A 24 11.21 16.63 3.77
CA VAL A 24 10.90 15.54 4.69
C VAL A 24 9.96 14.54 4.03
N GLU A 25 10.21 13.25 4.25
CA GLU A 25 9.35 12.16 3.82
C GLU A 25 8.66 11.56 5.05
N LEU A 26 7.33 11.43 5.02
CA LEU A 26 6.53 10.85 6.09
C LEU A 26 5.69 9.69 5.55
N SER A 27 5.55 8.65 6.35
CA SER A 27 4.56 7.60 6.04
C SER A 27 3.15 8.04 6.41
N VAL A 28 2.13 7.55 5.71
CA VAL A 28 0.72 7.75 6.10
C VAL A 28 0.52 7.33 7.56
N GLY A 29 -0.15 8.19 8.34
CA GLY A 29 -0.37 8.02 9.78
C GLY A 29 0.79 8.48 10.67
N GLU A 30 1.94 8.83 10.11
CA GLU A 30 3.05 9.39 10.87
C GLU A 30 2.74 10.82 11.34
N SER A 31 3.28 11.20 12.49
CA SER A 31 3.18 12.56 13.03
C SER A 31 4.55 13.21 13.09
N LYS A 32 4.66 14.45 12.60
CA LYS A 32 5.93 15.19 12.55
C LYS A 32 5.71 16.67 12.79
N PHE A 33 6.73 17.33 13.34
CA PHE A 33 6.77 18.77 13.43
C PHE A 33 7.95 19.35 12.65
N PHE A 34 7.78 20.59 12.20
CA PHE A 34 8.79 21.41 11.56
C PHE A 34 8.93 22.71 12.34
N THR A 35 10.15 23.23 12.43
CA THR A 35 10.43 24.46 13.17
C THR A 35 10.96 25.52 12.22
N CYS A 36 10.25 26.64 12.16
CA CYS A 36 10.68 27.86 11.52
C CYS A 36 11.34 28.75 12.58
N THR A 37 12.58 29.18 12.33
CA THR A 37 13.35 30.05 13.22
C THR A 37 13.73 31.32 12.48
N VAL A 38 13.53 32.46 13.15
CA VAL A 38 13.77 33.80 12.63
C VAL A 38 14.98 34.43 13.31
N ILE A 39 15.83 35.09 12.53
CA ILE A 39 16.84 36.02 13.03
C ILE A 39 16.32 37.43 12.77
N GLY A 40 16.20 38.23 13.85
CA GLY A 40 15.62 39.57 13.84
C GLY A 40 14.43 39.69 14.79
N GLU A 41 13.63 40.75 14.62
CA GLU A 41 12.45 41.04 15.43
C GLU A 41 11.18 40.94 14.56
N PRO A 42 10.60 39.73 14.41
CA PRO A 42 9.38 39.55 13.62
C PRO A 42 8.16 40.13 14.34
N VAL A 43 7.27 40.74 13.57
CA VAL A 43 5.91 41.11 14.03
C VAL A 43 4.98 39.91 13.96
N SER A 44 5.11 39.09 12.91
CA SER A 44 4.33 37.87 12.75
C SER A 44 5.13 36.77 12.07
N ILE A 45 4.81 35.53 12.44
CA ILE A 45 5.30 34.30 11.81
C ILE A 45 4.06 33.49 11.45
N GLU A 46 3.91 33.19 10.16
CA GLU A 46 2.72 32.56 9.60
C GLU A 46 3.11 31.34 8.76
N TRP A 47 2.30 30.29 8.82
CA TRP A 47 2.46 29.12 7.97
C TRP A 47 1.42 29.11 6.87
N TYR A 48 1.82 28.70 5.68
CA TYR A 48 0.97 28.51 4.52
C TYR A 48 1.08 27.05 4.05
N SER A 49 -0.07 26.45 3.73
CA SER A 49 -0.19 25.10 3.20
C SER A 49 0.18 25.03 1.72
N PRO A 50 0.34 23.82 1.15
CA PRO A 50 0.69 23.63 -0.27
C PRO A 50 -0.26 24.29 -1.28
N ASP A 51 -1.51 24.53 -0.89
CA ASP A 51 -2.52 25.24 -1.68
C ASP A 51 -2.44 26.77 -1.56
N GLY A 52 -1.49 27.30 -0.79
CA GLY A 52 -1.28 28.72 -0.54
C GLY A 52 -2.22 29.32 0.49
N GLN A 53 -3.00 28.51 1.22
CA GLN A 53 -3.86 29.01 2.30
C GLN A 53 -3.08 29.18 3.60
N LYS A 54 -3.42 30.20 4.39
CA LYS A 54 -2.86 30.36 5.74
C LYS A 54 -3.34 29.22 6.63
N VAL A 55 -2.41 28.49 7.24
CA VAL A 55 -2.71 27.37 8.12
C VAL A 55 -3.38 27.87 9.39
N VAL A 56 -4.62 27.43 9.61
CA VAL A 56 -5.35 27.66 10.86
C VAL A 56 -5.16 26.44 11.76
N SER A 57 -4.61 26.68 12.96
CA SER A 57 -4.36 25.60 13.93
C SER A 57 -5.66 24.89 14.29
N ASN A 58 -5.65 23.56 14.23
CA ASN A 58 -6.74 22.67 14.63
C ASN A 58 -6.18 21.45 15.38
N GLU A 59 -6.99 20.42 15.63
CA GLU A 59 -6.55 19.23 16.38
C GLU A 59 -5.50 18.38 15.65
N ARG A 60 -5.49 18.39 14.32
CA ARG A 60 -4.60 17.57 13.47
C ARG A 60 -3.38 18.34 12.99
N VAL A 61 -3.56 19.59 12.58
CA VAL A 61 -2.50 20.47 12.10
C VAL A 61 -2.37 21.62 13.09
N VAL A 62 -1.35 21.56 13.94
CA VAL A 62 -1.16 22.47 15.07
C VAL A 62 -0.05 23.46 14.78
N VAL A 63 -0.30 24.75 14.98
CA VAL A 63 0.71 25.82 14.89
C VAL A 63 0.94 26.40 16.29
N GLN A 64 2.19 26.39 16.73
CA GLN A 64 2.63 26.95 18.02
C GLN A 64 3.76 27.95 17.78
N THR A 65 3.53 29.21 18.09
CA THR A 65 4.52 30.28 17.91
C THR A 65 4.98 30.82 19.25
N GLU A 66 6.29 30.83 19.47
CA GLU A 66 6.95 31.28 20.70
C GLU A 66 8.13 32.19 20.33
N GLY A 67 7.95 33.50 20.50
CA GLY A 67 8.97 34.51 20.16
C GLY A 67 9.40 34.42 18.69
N ILE A 68 10.69 34.14 18.47
CA ILE A 68 11.30 34.04 17.14
C ILE A 68 11.18 32.65 16.50
N ARG A 69 10.40 31.74 17.07
CA ARG A 69 10.20 30.38 16.57
C ARG A 69 8.73 30.08 16.37
N SER A 70 8.41 29.38 15.29
CA SER A 70 7.10 28.81 15.07
C SER A 70 7.21 27.34 14.67
N ARG A 71 6.38 26.51 15.29
CA ARG A 71 6.32 25.07 15.09
C ARG A 71 5.00 24.71 14.41
N LEU A 72 5.10 24.08 13.23
CA LEU A 72 3.98 23.43 12.56
C LEU A 72 4.06 21.93 12.84
N THR A 73 3.02 21.35 13.42
CA THR A 73 2.91 19.91 13.70
C THR A 73 1.78 19.33 12.89
N ILE A 74 2.07 18.29 12.10
CA ILE A 74 1.07 17.51 11.36
C ILE A 74 0.95 16.17 12.08
N TYR A 75 -0.22 15.90 12.64
CA TYR A 75 -0.57 14.61 13.23
C TYR A 75 -1.27 13.72 12.21
N ASN A 76 -1.01 12.42 12.29
CA ASN A 76 -1.61 11.39 11.44
C ASN A 76 -1.66 11.80 9.96
N ALA A 77 -0.48 12.02 9.38
CA ALA A 77 -0.34 12.57 8.04
C ALA A 77 -1.10 11.73 6.99
N ASN A 78 -1.71 12.39 6.02
CA ASN A 78 -2.42 11.76 4.91
C ASN A 78 -1.89 12.28 3.56
N GLU A 79 -2.37 11.74 2.44
CA GLU A 79 -1.87 12.10 1.10
C GLU A 79 -2.11 13.59 0.74
N GLU A 80 -3.12 14.24 1.34
CA GLU A 80 -3.44 15.66 1.11
C GLU A 80 -2.46 16.61 1.82
N ASP A 81 -1.71 16.12 2.80
CA ASP A 81 -0.65 16.89 3.47
C ASP A 81 0.64 16.99 2.64
N ALA A 82 0.69 16.35 1.46
CA ALA A 82 1.86 16.42 0.61
C ALA A 82 1.97 17.79 -0.09
N GLY A 83 3.19 18.33 -0.12
CA GLY A 83 3.52 19.53 -0.88
C GLY A 83 4.45 20.48 -0.16
N ILE A 84 4.54 21.71 -0.67
CA ILE A 84 5.47 22.72 -0.17
C ILE A 84 4.76 23.60 0.85
N TYR A 85 5.14 23.47 2.12
CA TYR A 85 4.72 24.40 3.16
C TYR A 85 5.66 25.60 3.20
N GLN A 86 5.10 26.76 3.53
CA GLN A 86 5.86 28.01 3.57
C GLN A 86 5.71 28.64 4.95
N CYS A 87 6.84 29.00 5.57
CA CYS A 87 6.86 29.87 6.73
C CYS A 87 7.18 31.29 6.26
N GLN A 88 6.21 32.18 6.36
CA GLN A 88 6.36 33.58 6.01
C GLN A 88 6.46 34.44 7.28
N VAL A 89 7.39 35.38 7.26
CA VAL A 89 7.71 36.22 8.41
C VAL A 89 7.66 37.68 7.98
N PHE A 90 7.06 38.53 8.81
CA PHE A 90 6.91 39.96 8.53
C PHE A 90 7.60 40.81 9.61
N ASP A 91 8.28 41.87 9.19
CA ASP A 91 8.84 42.88 10.10
C ASP A 91 7.86 44.05 10.35
N VAL A 92 8.27 44.97 11.25
CA VAL A 92 7.50 46.19 11.58
C VAL A 92 7.29 47.14 10.39
N ASN A 93 8.09 47.01 9.34
CA ASN A 93 8.03 47.84 8.14
C ASN A 93 7.24 47.16 7.00
N GLY A 94 6.65 45.99 7.26
CA GLY A 94 5.92 45.20 6.28
C GLY A 94 6.81 44.44 5.28
N LYS A 95 8.12 44.37 5.49
CA LYS A 95 9.00 43.50 4.69
C LYS A 95 8.78 42.06 5.10
N SER A 96 8.66 41.19 4.10
CA SER A 96 8.51 39.75 4.31
C SER A 96 9.76 38.97 3.90
N GLN A 97 10.00 37.87 4.58
CA GLN A 97 10.90 36.80 4.17
C GLN A 97 10.17 35.46 4.29
N GLU A 98 10.61 34.48 3.52
CA GLU A 98 10.01 33.15 3.51
C GLU A 98 11.06 32.04 3.51
N ALA A 99 10.70 30.92 4.14
CA ALA A 99 11.41 29.66 4.02
C ALA A 99 10.38 28.57 3.70
N THR A 100 10.79 27.59 2.91
CA THR A 100 9.90 26.52 2.45
C THR A 100 10.42 25.15 2.86
N ILE A 101 9.49 24.20 2.98
CA ILE A 101 9.79 22.80 3.25
C ILE A 101 8.89 21.92 2.38
N LEU A 102 9.51 20.99 1.65
CA LEU A 102 8.79 19.98 0.89
C LEU A 102 8.44 18.81 1.81
N VAL A 103 7.14 18.54 1.97
CA VAL A 103 6.62 17.36 2.66
C VAL A 103 6.16 16.36 1.61
N GLU A 104 6.77 15.19 1.60
CA GLU A 104 6.33 14.05 0.77
C GLU A 104 5.69 13.00 1.65
N ILE A 105 4.52 12.51 1.25
CA ILE A 105 3.78 11.48 1.97
C ILE A 105 3.84 10.18 1.18
N TYR A 106 4.14 9.07 1.85
CA TYR A 106 4.21 7.76 1.22
C TYR A 106 3.45 6.68 2.00
N LYS A 107 3.07 5.62 1.30
CA LYS A 107 2.47 4.42 1.88
C LYS A 107 3.56 3.36 2.02
N LYS A 108 3.78 2.91 3.26
CA LYS A 108 4.64 1.76 3.58
C LYS A 108 4.09 0.48 2.96
N LEU A 109 4.91 -0.56 2.91
CA LEU A 109 4.46 -1.92 2.59
C LEU A 109 3.39 -2.33 3.59
N THR A 110 2.22 -2.68 3.06
CA THR A 110 1.07 -3.12 3.83
C THR A 110 0.49 -4.36 3.18
N PHE A 111 0.32 -5.42 3.98
CA PHE A 111 -0.30 -6.67 3.56
C PHE A 111 -1.75 -6.69 4.05
N HIS A 112 -2.70 -6.87 3.14
CA HIS A 112 -4.13 -6.87 3.45
C HIS A 112 -4.66 -8.30 3.52
N GLU A 113 -5.32 -8.63 4.63
CA GLU A 113 -6.13 -9.85 4.83
C GLU A 113 -5.53 -11.18 4.34
N ILE A 114 -4.21 -11.38 4.51
CA ILE A 114 -3.55 -12.62 4.10
C ILE A 114 -4.00 -13.77 5.02
N LYS A 115 -4.83 -14.65 4.46
CA LYS A 115 -5.25 -15.88 5.13
C LYS A 115 -4.15 -16.93 5.02
N SER A 116 -3.92 -17.64 6.13
CA SER A 116 -3.08 -18.83 6.17
C SER A 116 -3.64 -19.82 7.22
N PRO A 117 -3.79 -21.12 6.89
CA PRO A 117 -3.46 -21.74 5.61
C PRO A 117 -4.43 -21.36 4.49
N GLN A 118 -4.00 -21.55 3.24
CA GLN A 118 -4.86 -21.54 2.06
C GLN A 118 -4.96 -22.96 1.51
N GLU A 119 -6.19 -23.48 1.44
CA GLU A 119 -6.45 -24.86 1.04
C GLU A 119 -6.96 -24.93 -0.39
N PHE A 120 -6.37 -25.84 -1.17
CA PHE A 120 -6.77 -26.09 -2.55
C PHE A 120 -6.99 -27.58 -2.77
N ARG A 121 -7.82 -27.89 -3.76
CA ARG A 121 -8.07 -29.26 -4.18
C ARG A 121 -7.09 -29.67 -5.27
N GLU A 122 -6.56 -30.88 -5.13
CA GLU A 122 -5.62 -31.45 -6.09
C GLU A 122 -6.23 -31.53 -7.50
N GLY A 123 -5.49 -31.01 -8.47
CA GLY A 123 -5.85 -30.96 -9.89
C GLY A 123 -6.47 -29.65 -10.35
N ASP A 124 -6.92 -28.79 -9.43
CA ASP A 124 -7.53 -27.49 -9.75
C ASP A 124 -6.44 -26.42 -9.99
N ASP A 125 -6.83 -25.32 -10.64
CA ASP A 125 -6.01 -24.10 -10.69
C ASP A 125 -6.16 -23.35 -9.36
N ALA A 126 -5.05 -23.19 -8.64
CA ALA A 126 -5.00 -22.49 -7.36
C ALA A 126 -4.54 -21.05 -7.54
N VAL A 127 -5.04 -20.13 -6.70
CA VAL A 127 -4.54 -18.75 -6.59
C VAL A 127 -4.19 -18.51 -5.13
N VAL A 128 -2.89 -18.44 -4.85
CA VAL A 128 -2.37 -18.12 -3.53
C VAL A 128 -2.42 -16.60 -3.37
N ILE A 129 -3.34 -16.13 -2.55
CA ILE A 129 -3.63 -14.70 -2.40
C ILE A 129 -2.54 -14.03 -1.58
N CYS A 130 -1.94 -12.98 -2.14
CA CYS A 130 -1.11 -12.02 -1.42
C CYS A 130 -1.40 -10.62 -1.93
N GLU A 131 -2.11 -9.83 -1.12
CA GLU A 131 -2.41 -8.44 -1.44
C GLU A 131 -1.43 -7.54 -0.67
N VAL A 132 -0.38 -7.10 -1.37
CA VAL A 132 0.63 -6.19 -0.83
C VAL A 132 0.60 -4.87 -1.60
N ASN A 133 0.52 -3.77 -0.86
CA ASN A 133 0.43 -2.42 -1.39
C ASN A 133 1.47 -1.51 -0.76
N SER A 134 1.96 -0.56 -1.54
CA SER A 134 2.80 0.56 -1.09
C SER A 134 2.72 1.70 -2.10
N SER A 135 3.28 2.86 -1.76
CA SER A 135 3.52 3.96 -2.68
C SER A 135 4.97 4.43 -2.56
N PRO A 136 5.80 4.30 -3.61
CA PRO A 136 5.56 3.65 -4.91
C PRO A 136 5.11 2.18 -4.82
N ALA A 137 4.51 1.68 -5.91
CA ALA A 137 4.06 0.30 -6.03
C ALA A 137 5.21 -0.68 -5.72
N PRO A 138 4.94 -1.78 -4.99
CA PRO A 138 5.98 -2.72 -4.59
C PRO A 138 6.36 -3.65 -5.75
N ILE A 139 7.61 -4.07 -5.77
CA ILE A 139 8.05 -5.23 -6.55
C ILE A 139 7.78 -6.47 -5.68
N VAL A 140 7.03 -7.43 -6.20
CA VAL A 140 6.67 -8.64 -5.47
C VAL A 140 7.44 -9.83 -6.00
N THR A 141 8.02 -10.62 -5.09
CA THR A 141 8.68 -11.89 -5.38
C THR A 141 8.05 -13.00 -4.55
N TRP A 142 8.01 -14.20 -5.12
CA TRP A 142 7.50 -15.38 -4.45
C TRP A 142 8.62 -16.38 -4.21
N LEU A 143 8.62 -17.00 -3.04
CA LEU A 143 9.49 -18.13 -2.71
C LEU A 143 8.62 -19.33 -2.30
N HIS A 144 9.03 -20.53 -2.67
CA HIS A 144 8.43 -21.77 -2.21
C HIS A 144 9.49 -22.55 -1.41
N ASN A 145 9.23 -22.77 -0.13
CA ASN A 145 10.14 -23.45 0.80
C ASN A 145 11.56 -22.84 0.78
N ASN A 146 11.63 -21.50 0.88
CA ASN A 146 12.86 -20.69 0.86
C ASN A 146 13.68 -20.77 -0.44
N ARG A 147 13.10 -21.27 -1.52
CA ARG A 147 13.68 -21.21 -2.86
C ARG A 147 12.88 -20.24 -3.68
N ASP A 148 13.55 -19.34 -4.37
CA ASP A 148 12.86 -18.42 -5.25
C ASP A 148 12.02 -19.20 -6.23
N ILE A 149 10.74 -18.83 -6.31
CA ILE A 149 9.94 -19.06 -7.50
C ILE A 149 10.33 -17.93 -8.45
N ILE A 150 11.63 -17.86 -8.79
CA ILE A 150 11.99 -17.36 -10.12
C ILE A 150 11.08 -18.17 -11.02
N THR A 151 10.48 -17.52 -12.00
CA THR A 151 10.05 -18.10 -13.27
C THR A 151 10.92 -19.29 -13.70
N GLU A 152 10.79 -20.45 -13.04
CA GLU A 152 11.32 -21.74 -13.44
C GLU A 152 10.35 -22.22 -14.51
N LEU A 153 10.41 -21.51 -15.64
CA LEU A 153 10.26 -22.01 -17.00
C LEU A 153 9.08 -22.96 -17.22
N SER A 154 7.94 -22.71 -16.59
CA SER A 154 6.75 -23.54 -16.81
C SER A 154 5.47 -22.72 -16.77
N ASP A 155 4.52 -23.10 -17.63
CA ASP A 155 3.15 -22.59 -17.66
C ASP A 155 2.42 -22.76 -16.30
N LYS A 156 3.03 -23.45 -15.34
CA LYS A 156 2.42 -23.80 -14.07
C LYS A 156 2.34 -22.66 -13.07
N PHE A 157 3.33 -21.78 -12.98
CA PHE A 157 3.35 -20.68 -12.00
C PHE A 157 3.25 -19.33 -12.72
N THR A 158 2.28 -18.51 -12.35
CA THR A 158 2.08 -17.19 -12.99
C THR A 158 1.66 -16.18 -11.94
N MET A 159 2.31 -15.03 -11.91
CA MET A 159 1.86 -13.90 -11.10
C MET A 159 0.74 -13.17 -11.84
N ILE A 160 -0.36 -12.88 -11.15
CA ILE A 160 -1.50 -12.14 -11.69
C ILE A 160 -1.52 -10.69 -11.19
N ASP A 161 -2.38 -9.83 -11.75
CA ASP A 161 -2.37 -8.37 -11.58
C ASP A 161 -2.39 -7.87 -10.13
N ASN A 162 -2.96 -8.62 -9.19
CA ASN A 162 -3.00 -8.27 -7.77
C ASN A 162 -1.82 -8.84 -6.96
N ASN A 163 -0.71 -9.17 -7.61
CA ASN A 163 0.50 -9.77 -7.02
C ASN A 163 0.32 -11.20 -6.45
N SER A 164 -0.85 -11.82 -6.66
CA SER A 164 -1.11 -13.19 -6.23
C SER A 164 -0.46 -14.21 -7.15
N LEU A 165 -0.18 -15.40 -6.62
CA LEU A 165 0.45 -16.49 -7.37
C LEU A 165 -0.59 -17.50 -7.86
N LYS A 166 -0.79 -17.58 -9.18
CA LYS A 166 -1.55 -18.65 -9.81
C LYS A 166 -0.68 -19.89 -9.99
N ILE A 167 -1.22 -21.05 -9.59
CA ILE A 167 -0.60 -22.38 -9.76
C ILE A 167 -1.56 -23.26 -10.57
N GLN A 168 -1.20 -23.58 -11.81
CA GLN A 168 -2.02 -24.45 -12.65
C GLN A 168 -1.94 -25.91 -12.18
N ARG A 169 -3.09 -26.60 -12.15
CA ARG A 169 -3.22 -28.02 -11.78
C ARG A 169 -2.35 -28.38 -10.56
N ILE A 170 -2.68 -27.78 -9.42
CA ILE A 170 -1.93 -27.96 -8.17
C ILE A 170 -1.89 -29.44 -7.77
N SER A 171 -0.73 -29.93 -7.31
CA SER A 171 -0.57 -31.32 -6.86
C SER A 171 0.05 -31.37 -5.48
N LYS A 172 0.05 -32.54 -4.84
CA LYS A 172 0.64 -32.69 -3.48
C LYS A 172 2.11 -32.27 -3.39
N LYS A 173 2.86 -32.24 -4.51
CA LYS A 173 4.24 -31.73 -4.56
C LYS A 173 4.36 -30.20 -4.42
N ASN A 174 3.26 -29.49 -4.63
CA ASN A 174 3.16 -28.04 -4.48
C ASN A 174 2.72 -27.63 -3.08
N GLU A 175 2.44 -28.58 -2.19
CA GLU A 175 2.17 -28.27 -0.78
C GLU A 175 3.45 -27.75 -0.11
N GLY A 176 3.32 -26.70 0.70
CA GLY A 176 4.47 -26.08 1.34
C GLY A 176 4.20 -24.67 1.85
N ILE A 177 5.27 -23.98 2.21
CA ILE A 177 5.24 -22.58 2.63
C ILE A 177 5.61 -21.72 1.43
N TYR A 178 4.72 -20.80 1.10
CA TYR A 178 4.91 -19.79 0.08
C TYR A 178 5.15 -18.44 0.74
N ARG A 179 6.30 -17.83 0.46
CA ARG A 179 6.61 -16.48 0.92
C ARG A 179 6.26 -15.49 -0.17
N CYS A 180 5.41 -14.54 0.15
CA CYS A 180 5.19 -13.34 -0.64
C CYS A 180 6.05 -12.22 -0.06
N GLU A 181 7.07 -11.77 -0.78
CA GLU A 181 7.98 -10.69 -0.38
C GLU A 181 7.69 -9.45 -1.22
N GLY A 182 7.44 -8.32 -0.57
CA GLY A 182 7.29 -7.02 -1.20
C GLY A 182 8.54 -6.16 -0.98
N ARG A 183 8.95 -5.43 -2.02
CA ARG A 183 10.13 -4.55 -1.99
C ARG A 183 9.84 -3.19 -2.60
N VAL A 184 10.26 -2.12 -1.93
CA VAL A 184 10.24 -0.75 -2.46
C VAL A 184 11.68 -0.24 -2.55
N GLU A 185 12.28 -0.37 -3.75
CA GLU A 185 13.71 -0.07 -3.98
C GLU A 185 14.09 1.36 -3.60
N ALA A 186 13.23 2.34 -3.90
CA ALA A 186 13.47 3.76 -3.63
C ALA A 186 13.77 4.06 -2.14
N ARG A 187 13.29 3.21 -1.22
CA ARG A 187 13.48 3.36 0.23
C ARG A 187 14.24 2.20 0.88
N GLY A 188 14.63 1.18 0.10
CA GLY A 188 15.17 -0.06 0.64
C GLY A 188 14.21 -0.79 1.58
N GLU A 189 12.90 -0.56 1.43
CA GLU A 189 11.87 -1.17 2.28
C GLU A 189 11.58 -2.60 1.80
N ILE A 190 11.54 -3.55 2.73
CA ILE A 190 11.24 -4.96 2.47
C ILE A 190 10.39 -5.49 3.62
N ASP A 191 9.31 -6.19 3.30
CA ASP A 191 8.50 -6.97 4.24
C ASP A 191 7.92 -8.18 3.51
N PHE A 192 7.55 -9.24 4.23
CA PHE A 192 7.07 -10.48 3.64
C PHE A 192 6.03 -11.18 4.52
N ARG A 193 5.20 -12.03 3.90
CA ARG A 193 4.28 -12.94 4.60
C ARG A 193 4.46 -14.37 4.11
N ASP A 194 4.55 -15.28 5.07
CA ASP A 194 4.59 -16.72 4.82
C ASP A 194 3.17 -17.28 4.84
N ILE A 195 2.81 -18.00 3.78
CA ILE A 195 1.49 -18.57 3.54
C ILE A 195 1.65 -20.09 3.44
N SER A 196 1.11 -20.81 4.41
CA SER A 196 0.96 -22.26 4.31
C SER A 196 -0.09 -22.60 3.25
N VAL A 197 0.31 -23.38 2.24
CA VAL A 197 -0.57 -23.90 1.19
C VAL A 197 -0.78 -25.39 1.43
N ILE A 198 -2.03 -25.82 1.52
CA ILE A 198 -2.42 -27.22 1.76
C ILE A 198 -3.15 -27.75 0.53
N VAL A 199 -2.77 -28.93 0.07
CA VAL A 199 -3.37 -29.61 -1.09
C VAL A 199 -4.14 -30.84 -0.62
N ASN A 200 -5.46 -30.75 -0.76
CA ASN A 200 -6.42 -31.79 -0.40
C ASN A 200 -6.63 -32.75 -1.59
N GLY A 201 -6.39 -34.04 -1.36
CA GLY A 201 -6.49 -35.06 -2.40
C GLY A 201 -7.93 -35.31 -2.88
N TYR A 202 -8.06 -35.76 -4.12
CA TYR A 202 -9.34 -36.13 -4.71
C TYR A 202 -9.86 -37.45 -4.11
N LYS A 203 -10.95 -37.43 -3.33
CA LYS A 203 -11.67 -38.67 -2.98
C LYS A 203 -12.36 -39.18 -4.25
N LYS A 204 -11.82 -40.22 -4.89
CA LYS A 204 -12.59 -40.98 -5.89
C LYS A 204 -13.82 -41.53 -5.19
N ASN A 205 -15.02 -41.09 -5.58
CA ASN A 205 -16.23 -41.83 -5.24
C ASN A 205 -16.04 -43.25 -5.79
N LYS A 206 -15.94 -44.24 -4.90
CA LYS A 206 -16.08 -45.64 -5.30
C LYS A 206 -17.48 -45.75 -5.90
N VAL A 207 -17.56 -45.84 -7.23
CA VAL A 207 -18.77 -46.36 -7.86
C VAL A 207 -18.88 -47.79 -7.34
N THR A 208 -19.84 -48.03 -6.44
CA THR A 208 -20.23 -49.37 -6.06
C THR A 208 -20.77 -50.02 -7.32
N GLN A 209 -19.94 -50.82 -7.96
CA GLN A 209 -20.32 -51.60 -9.13
C GLN A 209 -21.30 -52.66 -8.62
N TYR A 210 -22.61 -52.42 -8.82
CA TYR A 210 -23.60 -53.46 -8.61
C TYR A 210 -23.39 -54.50 -9.71
N ASN A 211 -22.91 -55.68 -9.33
CA ASN A 211 -22.91 -56.83 -10.23
C ASN A 211 -24.37 -57.29 -10.37
N CYS A 212 -25.05 -56.83 -11.41
CA CYS A 212 -26.30 -57.43 -11.82
C CYS A 212 -25.98 -58.81 -12.40
N THR A 213 -26.34 -59.86 -11.69
CA THR A 213 -26.50 -61.19 -12.30
C THR A 213 -27.66 -61.13 -13.30
N PRO A 214 -27.60 -61.85 -14.44
CA PRO A 214 -28.74 -61.97 -15.32
C PRO A 214 -29.82 -62.75 -14.56
N ASP A 215 -30.79 -62.05 -14.00
CA ASP A 215 -32.02 -62.68 -13.52
C ASP A 215 -33.08 -62.50 -14.61
N ASP A 216 -33.62 -63.62 -15.06
CA ASP A 216 -34.44 -63.77 -16.27
C ASP A 216 -35.91 -63.33 -16.05
N SER A 217 -36.14 -62.39 -15.13
CA SER A 217 -37.49 -62.08 -14.65
C SER A 217 -37.80 -60.60 -14.36
N VAL A 218 -37.32 -59.67 -15.20
CA VAL A 218 -37.83 -58.28 -15.16
C VAL A 218 -38.61 -57.96 -16.43
N GLN A 219 -39.93 -58.18 -16.34
CA GLN A 219 -40.88 -57.57 -17.27
C GLN A 219 -40.77 -56.05 -17.19
N ARG A 220 -40.58 -55.47 -18.38
CA ARG A 220 -40.78 -54.08 -18.80
C ARG A 220 -41.68 -53.29 -17.84
N LEU A 221 -41.08 -52.33 -17.11
CA LEU A 221 -41.79 -51.19 -16.55
C LEU A 221 -41.41 -49.93 -17.34
N GLU A 222 -42.45 -49.25 -17.80
CA GLU A 222 -42.39 -48.05 -18.61
C GLU A 222 -41.82 -46.86 -17.85
N ILE A 223 -41.33 -45.91 -18.64
CA ILE A 223 -40.66 -44.67 -18.28
C ILE A 223 -41.58 -43.80 -17.40
N SER A 224 -41.09 -43.38 -16.23
CA SER A 224 -41.51 -42.10 -15.64
C SER A 224 -40.30 -41.17 -15.57
N SER A 225 -40.31 -40.21 -16.48
CA SER A 225 -39.42 -39.07 -16.54
C SER A 225 -39.34 -38.30 -15.22
N ASN A 226 -38.13 -38.09 -14.72
CA ASN A 226 -37.76 -36.85 -14.03
C ASN A 226 -36.28 -36.56 -14.31
N LEU A 227 -36.04 -36.12 -15.55
CA LEU A 227 -34.87 -35.31 -15.90
C LEU A 227 -35.15 -33.90 -15.43
N SER A 228 -34.28 -33.34 -14.59
CA SER A 228 -34.28 -31.91 -14.33
C SER A 228 -32.85 -31.37 -14.36
N TRP A 229 -32.60 -30.60 -15.43
CA TRP A 229 -31.56 -29.57 -15.62
C TRP A 229 -30.17 -30.00 -16.13
N LEU A 230 -30.10 -30.25 -17.44
CA LEU A 230 -28.97 -29.80 -18.28
C LEU A 230 -29.49 -28.60 -19.10
N ASP A 231 -28.79 -27.47 -19.00
CA ASP A 231 -29.09 -26.23 -19.71
C ASP A 231 -28.98 -26.42 -21.24
N PRO A 232 -29.90 -25.85 -22.04
CA PRO A 232 -30.05 -26.15 -23.46
C PRO A 232 -29.34 -25.12 -24.34
N GLU A 233 -28.09 -25.35 -24.74
CA GLU A 233 -27.50 -24.53 -25.83
C GLU A 233 -26.38 -25.20 -26.65
N ARG A 234 -26.31 -26.54 -26.72
CA ARG A 234 -25.17 -27.18 -27.43
C ARG A 234 -25.45 -28.46 -28.22
N ALA A 235 -26.64 -28.62 -28.79
CA ALA A 235 -26.96 -29.83 -29.57
C ALA A 235 -27.75 -29.58 -30.88
N ALA A 236 -27.43 -28.50 -31.59
CA ALA A 236 -27.58 -28.39 -33.04
C ALA A 236 -26.27 -27.75 -33.52
N GLU A 237 -25.42 -28.31 -34.38
CA GLU A 237 -25.67 -28.95 -35.66
C GLU A 237 -24.57 -30.00 -35.92
N MET A 238 -24.92 -31.29 -35.95
CA MET A 238 -24.15 -32.32 -36.64
C MET A 238 -25.13 -33.41 -37.06
N LYS A 239 -25.78 -33.19 -38.21
CA LYS A 239 -26.22 -34.17 -39.23
C LYS A 239 -27.30 -33.57 -40.13
N SER A 240 -26.86 -32.90 -41.19
CA SER A 240 -27.37 -33.07 -42.54
C SER A 240 -26.19 -33.25 -43.48
#